data_AF-A0A7W0LVN5-F1
#
_entry.id   AF-A0A7W0LVN5-F1
#
_cell.length_a   1.000
_cell.length_b   1.000
_cell.length_c   1.000
_cell.angle_alpha   90.00
_cell.angle_beta   90.00
_cell.angle_gamma   90.00
#
_symmetry.space_group_name_H-M   'P 1'
#
loop_
_entity.id
_entity.type
_entity.pdbx_description
1 polymer ?
#
loop_
_entity_poly.entity_id
_entity_poly.type
_entity_poly.pdbx_seq_one_letter_code
_entity_poly.pdbx_strand_id
1 'polypeptide(L)'
;MRRAGALLFSVAVLASLGDGAIDAEARTGGRVLATGDSMIQYVDAALEQRLERRRRVRVASDAHVSTGLSKPSLLNWPRYAERQVRRYKPRVTVMFIGANDGFPMAGRSGRSVPCCGRAWQGEYARRATRMMRTYNRGGDGRVYWLLLPQARGGSFRKVFPAVNAGLRRAARPFGSRLRLIHLDRVFTPRGRFRSVMRYRGRLATVRQPDGVHLTQAGAAIAADKVVAAMDRDHALGRRRKVGAVLKRAFPLPRRSSPARSRAPSGLASR
;
A
#
# COMPACT_ATOMS: atom_id res chain seq x y z
N MET A 1 -49.13 -55.99 -13.83
CA MET A 1 -48.86 -55.27 -12.55
C MET A 1 -47.48 -54.63 -12.67
N ARG A 2 -47.42 -53.30 -12.89
CA ARG A 2 -46.93 -52.25 -11.96
C ARG A 2 -45.45 -52.43 -11.55
N ARG A 3 -44.53 -51.47 -11.57
CA ARG A 3 -44.43 -50.05 -11.97
C ARG A 3 -42.93 -49.66 -11.81
N ALA A 4 -42.45 -48.77 -12.70
CA ALA A 4 -41.46 -47.68 -12.55
C ALA A 4 -40.40 -47.67 -11.42
N GLY A 5 -39.18 -47.22 -11.79
CA GLY A 5 -38.20 -46.61 -10.89
C GLY A 5 -36.94 -46.14 -11.61
N ALA A 6 -36.94 -44.91 -12.12
CA ALA A 6 -35.76 -44.22 -12.64
C ALA A 6 -34.97 -43.52 -11.50
N LEU A 7 -33.83 -42.93 -11.87
CA LEU A 7 -33.04 -41.88 -11.19
C LEU A 7 -31.96 -42.33 -10.18
N LEU A 8 -30.68 -42.11 -10.52
CA LEU A 8 -29.96 -40.86 -10.19
C LEU A 8 -28.51 -40.86 -10.68
N PHE A 9 -28.15 -39.75 -11.34
CA PHE A 9 -26.77 -39.32 -11.58
C PHE A 9 -26.02 -39.20 -10.25
N SER A 10 -24.76 -39.65 -10.19
CA SER A 10 -23.81 -39.17 -9.20
C SER A 10 -22.45 -38.93 -9.86
N VAL A 11 -22.25 -37.67 -10.25
CA VAL A 11 -20.95 -37.07 -10.52
C VAL A 11 -20.28 -36.85 -9.17
N ALA A 12 -19.31 -37.69 -8.81
CA ALA A 12 -18.43 -37.42 -7.68
C ALA A 12 -17.15 -36.76 -8.20
N VAL A 13 -17.10 -35.43 -8.04
CA VAL A 13 -15.95 -34.57 -8.27
C VAL A 13 -14.82 -34.97 -7.32
N LEU A 14 -13.75 -35.56 -7.85
CA LEU A 14 -12.47 -35.71 -7.16
C LEU A 14 -11.55 -34.57 -7.55
N ALA A 15 -11.61 -33.45 -6.82
CA ALA A 15 -10.53 -32.48 -6.73
C ALA A 15 -10.83 -31.43 -5.63
N SER A 16 -10.22 -31.55 -4.45
CA SER A 16 -9.90 -30.36 -3.61
C SER A 16 -9.02 -30.67 -2.38
N LEU A 17 -7.87 -31.32 -2.55
CA LEU A 17 -6.82 -31.32 -1.50
C LEU A 17 -5.71 -30.29 -1.76
N GLY A 18 -5.78 -29.52 -2.86
CA GLY A 18 -4.77 -28.52 -3.23
C GLY A 18 -5.12 -27.06 -2.90
N ASP A 19 -6.40 -26.71 -2.78
CA ASP A 19 -6.84 -25.32 -2.66
C ASP A 19 -6.92 -24.82 -1.21
N GLY A 20 -7.07 -25.71 -0.23
CA GLY A 20 -7.22 -25.33 1.18
C GLY A 20 -5.96 -24.69 1.81
N ALA A 21 -4.77 -25.09 1.38
CA ALA A 21 -3.51 -24.62 1.95
C ALA A 21 -3.12 -23.21 1.45
N ILE A 22 -3.41 -22.89 0.18
CA ILE A 22 -3.17 -21.56 -0.40
C ILE A 22 -4.19 -20.53 0.11
N ASP A 23 -5.40 -20.96 0.48
CA ASP A 23 -6.41 -20.10 1.09
C ASP A 23 -6.16 -19.86 2.60
N ALA A 24 -5.56 -20.81 3.33
CA ALA A 24 -5.21 -20.62 4.74
C ALA A 24 -4.13 -19.52 4.95
N GLU A 25 -3.17 -19.42 4.04
CA GLU A 25 -2.14 -18.36 4.04
C GLU A 25 -2.69 -17.01 3.52
N ALA A 26 -3.83 -17.02 2.83
CA ALA A 26 -4.58 -15.83 2.43
C ALA A 26 -5.57 -15.36 3.51
N ARG A 27 -6.00 -16.24 4.42
CA ARG A 27 -7.01 -15.97 5.45
C ARG A 27 -6.46 -15.47 6.79
N THR A 28 -5.15 -15.36 6.98
CA THR A 28 -4.53 -14.84 8.21
C THR A 28 -3.89 -13.46 8.03
N GLY A 29 -4.65 -12.41 8.35
CA GLY A 29 -4.10 -11.11 8.74
C GLY A 29 -3.91 -10.06 7.63
N GLY A 30 -4.39 -8.85 7.89
CA GLY A 30 -4.17 -7.69 7.01
C GLY A 30 -2.69 -7.50 6.71
N ARG A 31 -2.32 -7.66 5.43
CA ARG A 31 -0.93 -7.49 4.98
C ARG A 31 -0.51 -6.02 4.95
N VAL A 32 -1.45 -5.09 5.06
CA VAL A 32 -1.20 -3.66 5.01
C VAL A 32 -1.79 -2.97 6.23
N LEU A 33 -0.95 -2.28 6.99
CA LEU A 33 -1.35 -1.33 8.04
C LEU A 33 -1.33 0.07 7.43
N ALA A 34 -2.43 0.81 7.49
CA ALA A 34 -2.48 2.24 7.22
C ALA A 34 -2.64 2.99 8.55
N THR A 35 -1.67 3.84 8.89
CA THR A 35 -1.63 4.52 10.19
C THR A 35 -1.05 5.92 10.08
N GLY A 36 -1.28 6.74 11.10
CA GLY A 36 -0.80 8.12 11.16
C GLY A 36 -1.74 9.01 11.94
N ASP A 37 -1.69 10.31 11.67
CA ASP A 37 -2.64 11.28 12.23
C ASP A 37 -3.90 11.40 11.35
N SER A 38 -4.67 12.48 11.49
CA SER A 38 -5.87 12.71 10.66
C SER A 38 -5.61 12.67 9.15
N MET A 39 -4.36 12.88 8.71
CA MET A 39 -4.01 12.87 7.29
C MET A 39 -4.22 11.52 6.61
N ILE A 40 -4.19 10.40 7.37
CA ILE A 40 -4.35 9.06 6.80
C ILE A 40 -5.83 8.68 6.53
N GLN A 41 -6.81 9.29 7.19
CA GLN A 41 -8.20 8.78 7.30
C GLN A 41 -9.02 8.70 6.00
N TYR A 42 -8.64 9.42 4.95
CA TYR A 42 -9.22 9.19 3.61
C TYR A 42 -8.32 8.33 2.73
N VAL A 43 -7.03 8.28 3.05
CA VAL A 43 -6.05 7.49 2.31
C VAL A 43 -6.19 6.01 2.64
N ASP A 44 -6.45 5.66 3.89
CA ASP A 44 -6.67 4.29 4.36
C ASP A 44 -7.90 3.64 3.68
N ALA A 45 -9.06 4.31 3.66
CA ALA A 45 -10.26 3.87 2.96
C ALA A 45 -10.02 3.74 1.44
N ALA A 46 -9.30 4.70 0.86
CA ALA A 46 -8.92 4.64 -0.54
C ALA A 46 -7.96 3.46 -0.83
N LEU A 47 -7.05 3.14 0.08
CA LEU A 47 -6.15 1.99 -0.02
C LEU A 47 -6.91 0.67 0.10
N GLU A 48 -7.80 0.56 1.07
CA GLU A 48 -8.66 -0.61 1.27
C GLU A 48 -9.45 -0.93 0.00
N GLN A 49 -10.15 0.07 -0.55
CA GLN A 49 -10.90 -0.08 -1.79
C GLN A 49 -10.03 -0.57 -2.96
N ARG A 50 -8.78 -0.09 -3.08
CA ARG A 50 -7.87 -0.45 -4.18
C ARG A 50 -7.27 -1.83 -4.02
N LEU A 51 -6.86 -2.16 -2.81
CA LEU A 51 -6.15 -3.40 -2.51
C LEU A 51 -7.11 -4.59 -2.40
N GLU A 52 -8.31 -4.39 -1.87
CA GLU A 52 -9.34 -5.42 -1.84
C GLU A 52 -9.75 -5.78 -3.28
N ARG A 53 -10.17 -4.79 -4.08
CA ARG A 53 -10.61 -5.00 -5.46
C ARG A 53 -9.56 -5.62 -6.38
N ARG A 54 -8.27 -5.30 -6.20
CA ARG A 54 -7.20 -5.70 -7.13
C ARG A 54 -6.42 -6.92 -6.67
N ARG A 55 -6.41 -7.21 -5.37
CA ARG A 55 -5.50 -8.18 -4.77
C ARG A 55 -6.12 -9.02 -3.65
N ARG A 56 -7.39 -8.78 -3.25
CA ARG A 56 -8.03 -9.41 -2.08
C ARG A 56 -7.16 -9.27 -0.82
N VAL A 57 -6.59 -8.07 -0.65
CA VAL A 57 -5.71 -7.73 0.47
C VAL A 57 -6.44 -6.76 1.39
N ARG A 58 -6.69 -7.20 2.62
CA ARG A 58 -7.25 -6.37 3.70
C ARG A 58 -6.26 -5.32 4.17
N VAL A 59 -6.78 -4.13 4.46
CA VAL A 59 -6.06 -3.01 5.09
C VAL A 59 -6.55 -2.88 6.52
N ALA A 60 -5.63 -2.82 7.49
CA ALA A 60 -5.95 -2.43 8.86
C ALA A 60 -5.74 -0.92 8.98
N SER A 61 -6.78 -0.18 9.31
CA SER A 61 -6.73 1.27 9.55
C SER A 61 -6.54 1.56 11.04
N ASP A 62 -5.54 2.38 11.37
CA ASP A 62 -5.20 2.74 12.76
C ASP A 62 -4.74 4.21 12.82
N ALA A 63 -5.71 5.12 12.72
CA ALA A 63 -5.50 6.56 12.69
C ALA A 63 -5.67 7.19 14.08
N HIS A 64 -4.77 8.11 14.45
CA HIS A 64 -4.81 8.83 15.71
C HIS A 64 -4.82 10.34 15.49
N VAL A 65 -6.02 10.89 15.41
CA VAL A 65 -6.28 12.33 15.20
C VAL A 65 -5.57 13.18 16.24
N SER A 66 -5.11 14.38 15.84
CA SER A 66 -4.44 15.38 16.70
C SER A 66 -3.06 14.98 17.25
N THR A 67 -2.60 13.75 17.04
CA THR A 67 -1.29 13.27 17.51
C THR A 67 -0.15 13.60 16.53
N GLY A 68 1.09 13.63 17.02
CA GLY A 68 2.27 13.94 16.23
C GLY A 68 3.55 13.46 16.91
N LEU A 69 4.65 13.33 16.16
CA LEU A 69 5.94 12.85 16.68
C LEU A 69 6.58 13.84 17.67
N SER A 70 6.24 15.13 17.58
CA SER A 70 6.65 16.20 18.49
C SER A 70 5.74 16.37 19.71
N LYS A 71 4.65 15.60 19.81
CA LYS A 71 3.68 15.61 20.92
C LYS A 71 3.59 14.25 21.65
N PRO A 72 4.67 13.77 22.29
CA PRO A 72 4.66 12.44 22.91
C PRO A 72 3.71 12.30 24.10
N SER A 73 3.22 13.40 24.67
CA SER A 73 2.21 13.41 25.75
C SER A 73 0.83 12.94 25.29
N LEU A 74 0.44 13.21 24.04
CA LEU A 74 -0.81 12.69 23.48
C LEU A 74 -0.66 11.24 23.02
N LEU A 75 0.42 10.96 22.30
CA LEU A 75 0.77 9.60 21.88
C LEU A 75 2.26 9.49 21.63
N ASN A 76 2.93 8.60 22.35
CA ASN A 76 4.31 8.24 22.07
C ASN A 76 4.36 7.31 20.85
N TRP A 77 4.42 7.90 19.66
CA TRP A 77 4.43 7.19 18.39
C TRP A 77 5.50 6.09 18.26
N PRO A 78 6.76 6.30 18.68
CA PRO A 78 7.75 5.21 18.69
C PRO A 78 7.34 4.00 19.54
N ARG A 79 6.79 4.20 20.75
CA ARG A 79 6.29 3.11 21.59
C ARG A 79 5.01 2.49 21.01
N TYR A 80 4.15 3.32 20.40
CA TYR A 80 2.91 2.86 19.78
C TYR A 80 3.17 1.98 18.54
N ALA A 81 4.17 2.33 17.72
CA ALA A 81 4.59 1.53 16.56
C ALA A 81 4.97 0.09 16.96
N GLU A 82 5.57 -0.11 18.13
CA GLU A 82 5.88 -1.46 18.65
C GLU A 82 4.60 -2.24 18.98
N ARG A 83 3.59 -1.58 19.57
CA ARG A 83 2.29 -2.20 19.81
C ARG A 83 1.61 -2.59 18.50
N GLN A 84 1.65 -1.71 17.50
CA GLN A 84 1.07 -1.97 16.18
C GLN A 84 1.77 -3.14 15.49
N VAL A 85 3.09 -3.22 15.56
CA VAL A 85 3.83 -4.38 15.01
C VAL A 85 3.45 -5.68 15.71
N ARG A 86 3.32 -5.69 17.04
CA ARG A 86 2.88 -6.89 17.77
C ARG A 86 1.46 -7.31 17.43
N ARG A 87 0.55 -6.33 17.33
CA ARG A 87 -0.88 -6.56 17.04
C ARG A 87 -1.13 -7.00 15.60
N TYR A 88 -0.56 -6.29 14.64
CA TYR A 88 -0.91 -6.44 13.22
C TYR A 88 0.09 -7.26 12.41
N LYS A 89 1.35 -7.38 12.87
CA LYS A 89 2.46 -8.04 12.14
C LYS A 89 2.50 -7.65 10.64
N PRO A 90 2.45 -6.35 10.28
CA PRO A 90 2.06 -5.93 8.94
C PRO A 90 3.18 -6.16 7.92
N ARG A 91 2.92 -6.87 6.80
CA ARG A 91 3.90 -6.99 5.70
C ARG A 91 4.26 -5.63 5.09
N VAL A 92 3.29 -4.71 5.04
CA VAL A 92 3.45 -3.35 4.57
C VAL A 92 2.84 -2.37 5.56
N THR A 93 3.55 -1.30 5.87
CA THR A 93 3.02 -0.16 6.63
C THR A 93 2.97 1.08 5.74
N VAL A 94 1.81 1.71 5.64
CA VAL A 94 1.61 3.01 5.03
C VAL A 94 1.41 4.03 6.14
N MET A 95 2.31 5.00 6.22
CA MET A 95 2.33 6.00 7.28
C MET A 95 2.06 7.39 6.69
N PHE A 96 1.09 8.12 7.23
CA PHE A 96 0.86 9.52 6.89
C PHE A 96 0.61 10.35 8.14
N ILE A 97 1.64 11.08 8.56
CA ILE A 97 1.63 11.86 9.80
C ILE A 97 2.47 13.12 9.66
N GLY A 98 2.07 14.14 10.42
CA GLY A 98 2.86 15.32 10.72
C GLY A 98 2.09 16.62 10.57
N ALA A 99 0.78 16.56 10.35
CA ALA A 99 -0.07 17.74 10.35
C ALA A 99 -0.09 18.41 11.72
N ASN A 100 -0.04 17.61 12.78
CA ASN A 100 -0.11 18.09 14.17
C ASN A 100 1.27 18.29 14.83
N ASP A 101 2.33 18.29 14.03
CA ASP A 101 3.68 18.52 14.51
C ASP A 101 4.07 20.01 14.54
N GLY A 102 5.28 20.29 15.01
CA GLY A 102 5.83 21.65 15.11
C GLY A 102 6.07 22.13 16.54
N PHE A 103 5.88 21.24 17.52
CA PHE A 103 6.12 21.55 18.93
C PHE A 103 7.61 21.44 19.25
N PRO A 104 8.12 22.20 20.24
CA PRO A 104 9.47 22.02 20.72
C PRO A 104 9.70 20.58 21.16
N MET A 105 10.88 20.03 20.85
CA MET A 105 11.25 18.68 21.24
C MET A 105 12.50 18.73 22.10
N ALA A 106 12.56 17.88 23.13
CA ALA A 106 13.81 17.63 23.83
C ALA A 106 14.81 17.00 22.85
N GLY A 107 15.93 17.71 22.62
CA GLY A 107 17.06 17.20 21.85
C GLY A 107 17.87 16.19 22.65
N ARG A 108 18.97 15.69 22.07
CA ARG A 108 19.81 14.64 22.70
C ARG A 108 20.43 15.06 24.04
N SER A 109 20.68 16.37 24.22
CA SER A 109 21.20 16.94 25.48
C SER A 109 20.11 17.25 26.51
N GLY A 110 18.86 16.83 26.29
CA GLY A 110 17.72 17.18 27.12
C GLY A 110 17.18 18.60 26.91
N ARG A 111 17.96 19.48 26.27
CA ARG A 111 17.54 20.86 25.97
C ARG A 111 16.37 20.90 24.99
N SER A 112 15.45 21.82 25.23
CA SER A 112 14.34 22.11 24.32
C SER A 112 14.86 22.67 23.01
N VAL A 113 14.42 22.08 21.89
CA VAL A 113 14.75 22.50 20.53
C VAL A 113 13.47 23.01 19.87
N PRO A 114 13.35 24.33 19.62
CA PRO A 114 12.16 24.89 18.98
C PRO A 114 12.09 24.48 17.51
N CYS A 115 10.86 24.37 16.99
CA CYS A 115 10.65 24.17 15.56
C CYS A 115 11.10 25.43 14.79
N CYS A 116 11.72 25.33 13.61
CA CYS A 116 11.74 24.19 12.70
C CYS A 116 13.11 24.03 12.03
N GLY A 117 14.17 24.48 12.72
CA GLY A 117 15.53 24.49 12.21
C GLY A 117 16.17 23.10 12.12
N ARG A 118 17.43 23.05 11.68
CA ARG A 118 18.18 21.80 11.45
C ARG A 118 18.24 20.89 12.69
N ALA A 119 18.36 21.48 13.88
CA ALA A 119 18.35 20.73 15.14
C ALA A 119 17.01 20.00 15.36
N TRP A 120 15.89 20.72 15.19
CA TRP A 120 14.54 20.16 15.31
C TRP A 120 14.31 19.06 14.26
N GLN A 121 14.71 19.30 13.01
CA GLN A 121 14.61 18.31 11.93
C GLN A 121 15.45 17.06 12.23
N GLY A 122 16.60 17.22 12.90
CA GLY A 122 17.43 16.11 13.36
C GLY A 122 16.76 15.27 14.43
N GLU A 123 16.13 15.89 15.41
CA GLU A 123 15.37 15.18 16.45
C GLU A 123 14.11 14.52 15.87
N TYR A 124 13.42 15.19 14.93
CA TYR A 124 12.29 14.60 14.20
C TYR A 124 12.74 13.35 13.44
N ALA A 125 13.87 13.46 12.73
CA ALA A 125 14.45 12.35 12.00
C ALA A 125 14.81 11.18 12.92
N ARG A 126 15.31 11.44 14.13
CA ARG A 126 15.63 10.40 15.12
C ARG A 126 14.37 9.62 15.52
N ARG A 127 13.29 10.33 15.87
CA ARG A 127 12.00 9.72 16.25
C ARG A 127 11.40 8.91 15.09
N ALA A 128 11.37 9.49 13.89
CA ALA A 128 10.89 8.82 12.69
C ALA A 128 11.75 7.57 12.34
N THR A 129 13.08 7.66 12.45
CA THR A 129 13.98 6.52 12.20
C THR A 129 13.67 5.34 13.12
N ARG A 130 13.36 5.60 14.41
CA ARG A 130 12.97 4.54 15.36
C ARG A 130 11.70 3.82 14.88
N MET A 131 10.67 4.57 14.50
CA MET A 131 9.43 4.00 13.96
C MET A 131 9.67 3.22 12.65
N MET A 132 10.45 3.79 11.73
CA MET A 132 10.81 3.14 10.46
C MET A 132 11.53 1.81 10.69
N ARG A 133 12.46 1.74 11.66
CA ARG A 133 13.11 0.48 12.07
C ARG A 133 12.10 -0.52 12.64
N THR A 134 11.23 -0.07 13.54
CA THR A 134 10.18 -0.90 14.14
C THR A 134 9.29 -1.53 13.08
N TYR A 135 8.79 -0.76 12.12
CA TYR A 135 7.94 -1.30 11.05
C TYR A 135 8.68 -2.14 10.02
N ASN A 136 9.95 -1.81 9.72
CA ASN A 136 10.79 -2.60 8.83
C ASN A 136 11.07 -4.01 9.40
N ARG A 137 11.09 -4.17 10.74
CA ARG A 137 11.30 -5.47 11.42
C ARG A 137 12.47 -6.27 10.84
N GLY A 138 13.66 -5.67 10.80
CA GLY A 138 14.86 -6.34 10.27
C GLY A 138 14.82 -6.66 8.77
N GLY A 139 13.81 -6.20 8.03
CA GLY A 139 13.62 -6.46 6.61
C GLY A 139 12.27 -7.10 6.29
N ASP A 140 11.59 -7.70 7.26
CA ASP A 140 10.34 -8.43 7.02
C ASP A 140 9.15 -7.53 6.69
N GLY A 141 9.25 -6.24 7.01
CA GLY A 141 8.25 -5.22 6.70
C GLY A 141 8.74 -4.23 5.66
N ARG A 142 7.82 -3.76 4.80
CA ARG A 142 8.07 -2.60 3.92
C ARG A 142 7.34 -1.37 4.44
N VAL A 143 7.98 -0.21 4.34
CA VAL A 143 7.41 1.05 4.83
C VAL A 143 7.22 2.03 3.68
N TYR A 144 6.00 2.53 3.52
CA TYR A 144 5.65 3.63 2.62
C TYR A 144 5.24 4.84 3.45
N TRP A 145 6.11 5.84 3.55
CA TRP A 145 5.84 7.03 4.36
C TRP A 145 5.51 8.22 3.47
N LEU A 146 4.32 8.78 3.63
CA LEU A 146 3.80 9.87 2.82
C LEU A 146 4.34 11.20 3.33
N LEU A 147 4.94 11.97 2.43
CA LEU A 147 5.38 13.34 2.73
C LEU A 147 4.19 14.30 2.70
N LEU A 148 4.21 15.31 3.57
CA LEU A 148 3.14 16.30 3.66
C LEU A 148 3.19 17.25 2.48
N PRO A 149 2.10 17.43 1.73
CA PRO A 149 2.09 18.45 0.69
C PRO A 149 1.83 19.83 1.29
N GLN A 150 2.41 20.89 0.70
CA GLN A 150 2.34 22.25 1.25
C GLN A 150 0.90 22.65 1.59
N ALA A 151 0.72 23.14 2.82
CA ALA A 151 -0.55 23.68 3.31
C ALA A 151 -0.80 25.11 2.79
N ARG A 152 -2.06 25.55 2.81
CA ARG A 152 -2.46 26.88 2.34
C ARG A 152 -1.85 28.01 3.16
N GLY A 153 -1.89 27.89 4.49
CA GLY A 153 -1.62 28.99 5.41
C GLY A 153 -1.18 28.54 6.80
N GLY A 154 -1.05 29.52 7.69
CA GLY A 154 -0.71 29.33 9.10
C GLY A 154 0.68 28.75 9.35
N SER A 155 0.88 28.25 10.57
CA SER A 155 2.13 27.61 11.01
C SER A 155 2.52 26.41 10.15
N PHE A 156 1.54 25.71 9.56
CA PHE A 156 1.76 24.56 8.67
C PHE A 156 2.69 24.88 7.49
N ARG A 157 2.68 26.14 7.00
CA ARG A 157 3.58 26.55 5.90
C ARG A 157 5.06 26.40 6.25
N LYS A 158 5.42 26.57 7.53
CA LYS A 158 6.77 26.39 8.07
C LYS A 158 7.01 24.96 8.55
N VAL A 159 6.01 24.36 9.20
CA VAL A 159 6.13 23.03 9.82
C VAL A 159 6.27 21.92 8.78
N PHE A 160 5.44 21.91 7.72
CA PHE A 160 5.38 20.78 6.78
C PHE A 160 6.70 20.57 6.03
N PRO A 161 7.38 21.63 5.52
CA PRO A 161 8.71 21.48 4.95
C PRO A 161 9.73 20.91 5.94
N ALA A 162 9.68 21.33 7.21
CA ALA A 162 10.60 20.84 8.23
C ALA A 162 10.35 19.37 8.61
N VAL A 163 9.09 18.97 8.75
CA VAL A 163 8.70 17.55 8.91
C VAL A 163 9.24 16.75 7.73
N ASN A 164 8.97 17.18 6.50
CA ASN A 164 9.46 16.49 5.30
C ASN A 164 10.99 16.42 5.25
N ALA A 165 11.70 17.46 5.66
CA ALA A 165 13.17 17.45 5.76
C ALA A 165 13.65 16.41 6.78
N GLY A 166 13.01 16.33 7.95
CA GLY A 166 13.27 15.30 8.96
C GLY A 166 13.01 13.88 8.42
N LEU A 167 11.88 13.66 7.75
CA LEU A 167 11.53 12.37 7.14
C LEU A 167 12.52 11.95 6.03
N ARG A 168 12.93 12.90 5.18
CA ARG A 168 13.96 12.68 4.15
C ARG A 168 15.30 12.29 4.77
N ARG A 169 15.68 12.90 5.89
CA ARG A 169 16.88 12.50 6.64
C ARG A 169 16.73 11.11 7.26
N ALA A 170 15.58 10.83 7.87
CA ALA A 170 15.29 9.55 8.52
C ALA A 170 15.31 8.36 7.54
N ALA A 171 14.84 8.57 6.31
CA ALA A 171 14.72 7.50 5.32
C ALA A 171 16.05 6.99 4.74
N ARG A 172 17.14 7.79 4.81
CA ARG A 172 18.43 7.48 4.16
C ARG A 172 18.99 6.08 4.44
N PRO A 173 18.94 5.54 5.68
CA PRO A 173 19.57 4.26 6.01
C PRO A 173 18.85 3.02 5.48
N PHE A 174 17.65 3.13 4.91
CA PHE A 174 16.76 1.98 4.69
C PHE A 174 16.75 1.42 3.25
N GLY A 175 17.42 2.09 2.30
CA GLY A 175 17.47 1.65 0.90
C GLY A 175 16.09 1.36 0.32
N SER A 176 15.93 0.19 -0.32
CA SER A 176 14.68 -0.19 -0.99
C SER A 176 13.58 -0.73 -0.05
N ARG A 177 13.87 -0.92 1.25
CA ARG A 177 12.89 -1.40 2.25
C ARG A 177 11.93 -0.30 2.71
N LEU A 178 12.31 0.96 2.54
CA LEU A 178 11.48 2.12 2.84
C LEU A 178 11.39 3.05 1.64
N ARG A 179 10.18 3.53 1.35
CA ARG A 179 9.97 4.53 0.31
C ARG A 179 9.19 5.72 0.83
N LEU A 180 9.73 6.90 0.55
CA LEU A 180 8.98 8.14 0.70
C LEU A 180 8.03 8.31 -0.48
N ILE A 181 6.75 8.52 -0.19
CA ILE A 181 5.74 8.86 -1.20
C ILE A 181 5.68 10.38 -1.27
N HIS A 182 6.17 10.93 -2.38
CA HIS A 182 6.34 12.38 -2.60
C HIS A 182 5.03 13.10 -2.93
N LEU A 183 4.06 13.08 -2.02
CA LEU A 183 2.82 13.83 -2.20
C LEU A 183 3.07 15.34 -2.22
N ASP A 184 4.15 15.80 -1.59
CA ASP A 184 4.70 17.16 -1.71
C ASP A 184 5.01 17.57 -3.15
N ARG A 185 5.40 16.64 -4.02
CA ARG A 185 5.60 16.92 -5.44
C ARG A 185 4.31 16.74 -6.24
N VAL A 186 3.50 15.74 -5.88
CA VAL A 186 2.25 15.41 -6.58
C VAL A 186 1.22 16.52 -6.44
N PHE A 187 0.99 17.00 -5.23
CA PHE A 187 -0.04 17.99 -4.99
C PHE A 187 0.49 19.41 -4.98
N THR A 188 1.76 19.63 -4.64
CA THR A 188 2.33 20.98 -4.53
C THR A 188 3.58 21.13 -5.39
N PRO A 189 3.45 21.02 -6.73
CA PRO A 189 4.58 21.19 -7.62
C PRO A 189 5.22 22.56 -7.39
N ARG A 190 6.56 22.59 -7.34
CA ARG A 190 7.35 23.78 -6.97
C ARG A 190 7.02 24.33 -5.56
N GLY A 191 6.49 23.50 -4.67
CA GLY A 191 6.16 23.86 -3.29
C GLY A 191 4.93 24.75 -3.14
N ARG A 192 4.13 24.96 -4.20
CA ARG A 192 2.96 25.85 -4.16
C ARG A 192 1.69 25.09 -3.82
N PHE A 193 0.91 25.62 -2.88
CA PHE A 193 -0.44 25.11 -2.58
C PHE A 193 -1.33 25.21 -3.81
N ARG A 194 -2.18 24.20 -4.02
CA ARG A 194 -3.32 24.23 -4.94
C ARG A 194 -4.46 23.40 -4.38
N SER A 195 -5.68 23.91 -4.51
CA SER A 195 -6.91 23.22 -4.11
C SER A 195 -7.42 22.26 -5.19
N VAL A 196 -7.10 22.54 -6.44
CA VAL A 196 -7.57 21.80 -7.62
C VAL A 196 -6.37 21.39 -8.48
N MET A 197 -6.42 20.21 -9.08
CA MET A 197 -5.45 19.79 -10.09
C MET A 197 -6.07 18.87 -11.14
N ARG A 198 -5.43 18.77 -12.31
CA ARG A 198 -5.71 17.72 -13.28
C ARG A 198 -4.97 16.43 -12.91
N TYR A 199 -5.66 15.30 -12.95
CA TYR A 199 -5.09 13.97 -12.80
C TYR A 199 -5.77 13.01 -13.78
N ARG A 200 -4.97 12.37 -14.64
CA ARG A 200 -5.48 11.51 -15.74
C ARG A 200 -6.57 12.19 -16.59
N GLY A 201 -6.28 13.43 -17.03
CA GLY A 201 -7.20 14.22 -17.87
C GLY A 201 -8.34 14.92 -17.12
N ARG A 202 -8.69 14.48 -15.90
CA ARG A 202 -9.84 15.01 -15.14
C ARG A 202 -9.42 16.05 -14.13
N LEU A 203 -10.20 17.13 -14.03
CA LEU A 203 -10.06 18.14 -12.98
C LEU A 203 -10.62 17.58 -11.67
N ALA A 204 -9.92 17.79 -10.56
CA ALA A 204 -10.37 17.34 -9.24
C ALA A 204 -9.97 18.33 -8.15
N THR A 205 -10.89 18.61 -7.23
CA THR A 205 -10.58 19.26 -5.96
C THR A 205 -9.87 18.27 -5.06
N VAL A 206 -8.61 18.54 -4.71
CA VAL A 206 -7.69 17.64 -4.00
C VAL A 206 -7.33 18.10 -2.59
N ARG A 207 -7.85 19.26 -2.16
CA ARG A 207 -7.72 19.79 -0.80
C ARG A 207 -9.07 20.15 -0.22
N GLN A 208 -9.24 19.89 1.06
CA GLN A 208 -10.39 20.37 1.82
C GLN A 208 -10.32 21.90 1.99
N PRO A 209 -11.43 22.55 2.37
CA PRO A 209 -11.50 24.00 2.59
C PRO A 209 -10.46 24.52 3.60
N ASP A 210 -10.10 23.71 4.61
CA ASP A 210 -9.08 24.03 5.61
C ASP A 210 -7.66 24.24 5.05
N GLY A 211 -7.41 23.81 3.80
CA GLY A 211 -6.11 23.95 3.16
C GLY A 211 -5.00 23.04 3.71
N VAL A 212 -5.36 22.02 4.50
CA VAL A 212 -4.46 21.02 5.08
C VAL A 212 -4.80 19.62 4.55
N HIS A 213 -6.05 19.18 4.75
CA HIS A 213 -6.42 17.80 4.48
C HIS A 213 -6.68 17.53 2.99
N LEU A 214 -6.54 16.26 2.59
CA LEU A 214 -6.95 15.80 1.28
C LEU A 214 -8.47 15.62 1.25
N THR A 215 -9.11 15.92 0.12
CA THR A 215 -10.46 15.40 -0.16
C THR A 215 -10.39 13.90 -0.44
N GLN A 216 -11.54 13.22 -0.55
CA GLN A 216 -11.58 11.84 -1.02
C GLN A 216 -10.91 11.67 -2.40
N ALA A 217 -11.09 12.63 -3.32
CA ALA A 217 -10.41 12.62 -4.63
C ALA A 217 -8.89 12.79 -4.49
N GLY A 218 -8.42 13.67 -3.60
CA GLY A 218 -7.00 13.79 -3.27
C GLY A 218 -6.43 12.50 -2.66
N ALA A 219 -7.16 11.90 -1.71
CA ALA A 219 -6.75 10.66 -1.08
C ALA A 219 -6.72 9.47 -2.04
N ALA A 220 -7.67 9.41 -2.99
CA ALA A 220 -7.66 8.47 -4.10
C ALA A 220 -6.39 8.56 -4.95
N ILE A 221 -5.92 9.78 -5.24
CA ILE A 221 -4.65 10.00 -5.95
C ILE A 221 -3.47 9.57 -5.08
N ALA A 222 -3.47 9.89 -3.78
CA ALA A 222 -2.40 9.47 -2.86
C ALA A 222 -2.29 7.94 -2.79
N ALA A 223 -3.43 7.25 -2.63
CA ALA A 223 -3.49 5.79 -2.61
C ALA A 223 -3.03 5.17 -3.93
N ASP A 224 -3.36 5.78 -5.08
CA ASP A 224 -2.81 5.36 -6.38
C ASP A 224 -1.27 5.40 -6.42
N LYS A 225 -0.66 6.45 -5.83
CA LYS A 225 0.81 6.58 -5.77
C LYS A 225 1.44 5.55 -4.83
N VAL A 226 0.79 5.25 -3.71
CA VAL A 226 1.21 4.20 -2.79
C VAL A 226 1.14 2.83 -3.47
N VAL A 227 -0.01 2.47 -4.08
CA VAL A 227 -0.19 1.18 -4.76
C VAL A 227 0.79 1.03 -5.93
N ALA A 228 1.02 2.08 -6.71
CA ALA A 228 2.02 2.04 -7.78
C ALA A 228 3.46 1.83 -7.24
N ALA A 229 3.76 2.35 -6.05
CA ALA A 229 5.04 2.11 -5.39
C ALA A 229 5.14 0.66 -4.88
N MET A 230 4.10 0.13 -4.23
CA MET A 230 4.00 -1.27 -3.81
C MET A 230 4.15 -2.24 -4.98
N ASP A 231 3.51 -1.94 -6.12
CA ASP A 231 3.57 -2.75 -7.33
C ASP A 231 4.99 -2.80 -7.89
N ARG A 232 5.69 -1.65 -7.98
CA ARG A 232 7.10 -1.59 -8.43
C ARG A 232 8.06 -2.36 -7.52
N ASP A 233 7.79 -2.38 -6.22
CA ASP A 233 8.66 -3.02 -5.23
C ASP A 233 8.29 -4.50 -4.98
N HIS A 234 7.26 -5.00 -5.67
CA HIS A 234 6.64 -6.31 -5.40
C HIS A 234 6.30 -6.53 -3.92
N ALA A 235 5.87 -5.46 -3.23
CA ALA A 235 5.72 -5.44 -1.78
C ALA A 235 4.71 -6.46 -1.26
N LEU A 236 3.67 -6.74 -2.05
CA LEU A 236 2.61 -7.71 -1.76
C LEU A 236 2.74 -9.00 -2.60
N GLY A 237 3.94 -9.28 -3.11
CA GLY A 237 4.19 -10.39 -4.04
C GLY A 237 3.89 -10.03 -5.49
N ARG A 238 4.41 -10.84 -6.42
CA ARG A 238 4.14 -10.69 -7.85
C ARG A 238 2.66 -10.95 -8.12
N ARG A 239 2.02 -10.15 -8.98
CA ARG A 239 0.68 -10.47 -9.47
C ARG A 239 0.77 -11.80 -10.25
N ARG A 240 -0.05 -12.79 -9.89
CA ARG A 240 -0.22 -13.96 -10.75
C ARG A 240 -0.85 -13.47 -12.06
N LYS A 241 -0.19 -13.71 -13.20
CA LYS A 241 -0.79 -13.44 -14.52
C LYS A 241 -1.95 -14.42 -14.70
N VAL A 242 -3.16 -13.91 -14.92
CA VAL A 242 -4.37 -14.72 -15.12
C VAL A 242 -4.20 -15.74 -16.26
N GLY A 243 -3.40 -15.42 -17.29
CA GLY A 243 -3.12 -16.32 -18.41
C GLY A 243 -2.17 -17.51 -18.14
N ALA A 244 -1.48 -17.56 -17.00
CA ALA A 244 -0.57 -18.68 -16.68
C ALA A 244 -1.28 -19.88 -16.04
N VAL A 245 -2.47 -19.67 -15.45
CA VAL A 245 -3.25 -20.73 -14.81
C VAL A 245 -3.94 -21.60 -15.87
N LEU A 246 -4.45 -21.00 -16.96
CA LEU A 246 -5.11 -21.74 -18.04
C LEU A 246 -4.15 -22.65 -18.84
N LYS A 247 -2.88 -22.26 -19.00
CA LYS A 247 -1.87 -23.11 -19.67
C LYS A 247 -1.44 -24.34 -18.88
N ARG A 248 -1.64 -24.35 -17.55
CA ARG A 248 -1.37 -25.51 -16.70
C ARG A 248 -2.60 -26.41 -16.52
N ALA A 249 -3.81 -25.89 -16.67
CA ALA A 249 -5.04 -26.65 -16.52
C ALA A 249 -5.45 -27.42 -17.78
N PHE A 250 -5.03 -26.96 -18.97
CA PHE A 250 -5.29 -27.66 -20.24
C PHE A 250 -4.03 -27.67 -21.10
N PRO A 251 -3.24 -28.76 -21.12
CA PRO A 251 -2.28 -28.99 -22.19
C PRO A 251 -3.06 -29.03 -23.50
N LEU A 252 -2.73 -28.15 -24.45
CA LEU A 252 -3.32 -28.23 -25.79
C LEU A 252 -3.03 -29.62 -26.37
N PRO A 253 -4.02 -30.32 -26.94
CA PRO A 253 -3.78 -31.60 -27.59
C PRO A 253 -2.73 -31.41 -28.69
N ARG A 254 -1.73 -32.28 -28.71
CA ARG A 254 -0.75 -32.34 -29.80
C ARG A 254 -1.54 -32.56 -31.09
N ARG A 255 -1.35 -31.68 -32.07
CA ARG A 255 -1.90 -31.86 -33.42
C ARG A 255 -1.39 -33.21 -33.95
N SER A 256 -2.28 -34.18 -34.13
CA SER A 256 -2.00 -35.39 -34.88
C SER A 256 -1.81 -35.02 -36.35
N SER A 257 -0.67 -35.41 -36.90
CA SER A 257 -0.38 -35.27 -38.34
C SER A 257 -1.47 -35.97 -39.17
N PRO A 258 -1.91 -35.40 -40.30
CA PRO A 258 -2.89 -36.07 -41.15
C PRO A 258 -2.26 -37.30 -41.80
N ALA A 259 -2.97 -38.43 -41.70
CA ALA A 259 -2.61 -39.67 -42.37
C ALA A 259 -2.60 -39.45 -43.88
N ARG A 260 -1.52 -39.86 -44.55
CA ARG A 260 -1.44 -39.93 -46.01
C ARG A 260 -2.42 -41.01 -46.49
N SER A 261 -3.45 -40.62 -47.24
CA SER A 261 -4.26 -41.55 -48.03
C SER A 261 -3.42 -42.06 -49.21
N ARG A 262 -3.28 -43.38 -49.33
CA ARG A 262 -2.82 -44.04 -50.55
C ARG A 262 -4.01 -44.21 -51.48
N ALA A 263 -3.89 -43.72 -52.72
CA ALA A 263 -4.85 -43.97 -53.79
C ALA A 263 -4.71 -45.41 -54.33
N PRO A 264 -5.79 -46.04 -54.81
CA PRO A 264 -5.70 -47.30 -55.54
C PRO A 264 -5.43 -47.03 -57.03
N SER A 265 -4.33 -47.54 -57.56
CA SER A 265 -4.11 -47.62 -59.01
C SER A 265 -4.72 -48.92 -59.52
N GLY A 266 -5.83 -48.77 -60.26
CA GLY A 266 -6.48 -49.81 -61.03
C GLY A 266 -5.68 -50.19 -62.28
N LEU A 267 -5.95 -51.42 -62.73
CA LEU A 267 -5.46 -52.08 -63.93
C LEU A 267 -5.65 -51.25 -65.21
N ALA A 268 -4.67 -51.37 -66.12
CA ALA A 268 -4.91 -51.30 -67.56
C ALA A 268 -4.10 -52.42 -68.25
N SER A 269 -4.82 -53.21 -69.03
CA SER A 269 -4.42 -54.42 -69.74
C SER A 269 -3.55 -54.14 -70.97
N ARG A 270 -2.56 -55.01 -71.24
CA ARG A 270 -2.38 -55.77 -72.49
C ARG A 270 -1.17 -56.68 -72.37
#